data_AF-A0A0A1XFR1-F1
#
_entry.id   AF-A0A0A1XFR1-F1
#
_cell.length_a   1.000
_cell.length_b   1.000
_cell.length_c   1.000
_cell.angle_alpha   90.00
_cell.angle_beta   90.00
_cell.angle_gamma   90.00
#
_symmetry.space_group_name_H-M   'P 1'
#
loop_
_entity.id
_entity.type
_entity.pdbx_description
1 polymer ?
#
loop_
_entity_poly.entity_id
_entity_poly.type
_entity_poly.pdbx_seq_one_letter_code
_entity_poly.pdbx_strand_id
1 'polypeptide(L)'
;MGPSGAGKTRLMDVLSGYTTKGVTGSIYVNGEVHNSVRFRSVSCYLTQDERLQELLTVEENMSIVSDLKLGKKKSRNERNDIINDIVNSLGLTEKRHTITSQLSGGQRKRLSIALELINNPTVMFLDEPTT
;
A
#
# COMPACT_ATOMS: atom_id res chain seq x y z
N MET A 1 -4.40 -5.40 21.12
CA MET A 1 -4.60 -4.07 20.52
C MET A 1 -4.88 -3.06 21.63
N GLY A 2 -4.24 -1.89 21.63
CA GLY A 2 -4.52 -0.84 22.61
C GLY A 2 -5.89 -0.17 22.38
N PRO A 3 -6.46 0.49 23.39
CA PRO A 3 -7.77 1.17 23.27
C PRO A 3 -7.74 2.28 22.22
N SER A 4 -8.92 2.73 21.79
CA SER A 4 -9.02 3.93 20.93
C SER A 4 -8.39 5.12 21.64
N GLY A 5 -7.62 5.93 20.91
CA GLY A 5 -6.89 7.07 21.47
C GLY A 5 -5.55 6.73 22.15
N ALA A 6 -5.12 5.46 22.22
CA ALA A 6 -3.82 5.08 22.79
C ALA A 6 -2.59 5.53 21.97
N GLY A 7 -2.79 6.25 20.86
CA GLY A 7 -1.71 6.73 20.00
C GLY A 7 -1.18 5.73 18.96
N LYS A 8 -1.92 4.65 18.66
CA LYS A 8 -1.54 3.63 17.66
C LYS A 8 -1.25 4.22 16.28
N THR A 9 -2.21 4.99 15.74
CA THR A 9 -2.04 5.71 14.46
C THR A 9 -0.88 6.70 14.52
N ARG A 10 -0.74 7.42 15.66
CA ARG A 10 0.38 8.35 15.83
C ARG A 10 1.73 7.63 15.82
N LEU A 11 1.82 6.44 16.41
CA LEU A 11 3.02 5.61 16.39
C LEU A 11 3.32 5.11 14.97
N MET A 12 2.30 4.64 14.23
CA MET A 12 2.43 4.23 12.82
C MET A 12 2.92 5.39 11.94
N ASP A 13 2.37 6.60 12.11
CA ASP A 13 2.79 7.79 11.38
C ASP A 13 4.26 8.15 11.64
N VAL A 14 4.74 7.96 12.87
CA VAL A 14 6.14 8.20 13.24
C VAL A 14 7.05 7.15 12.60
N LEU A 15 6.70 5.86 12.73
CA LEU A 15 7.52 4.76 12.21
C LEU A 15 7.60 4.73 10.68
N SER A 16 6.51 5.11 10.00
CA SER A 16 6.45 5.22 8.54
C SER A 16 7.11 6.51 8.00
N GLY A 17 7.49 7.44 8.88
CA GLY A 17 8.04 8.75 8.50
C GLY A 17 7.00 9.74 7.96
N TYR A 18 5.70 9.47 8.14
CA TYR A 18 4.60 10.38 7.79
C TYR A 18 4.56 11.61 8.71
N THR A 19 4.97 11.46 9.97
CA THR A 19 5.12 12.56 10.93
C THR A 19 6.50 12.51 11.60
N THR A 20 7.22 13.63 11.59
CA THR A 20 8.54 13.76 12.23
C THR A 20 8.60 14.91 13.23
N LYS A 21 7.53 15.73 13.31
CA LYS A 21 7.46 16.89 14.20
C LYS A 21 6.96 16.49 15.59
N GLY A 22 7.63 16.99 16.62
CA GLY A 22 7.24 16.79 18.02
C GLY A 22 7.57 15.40 18.58
N VAL A 23 8.59 14.75 18.03
CA VAL A 23 9.02 13.40 18.42
C VAL A 23 10.51 13.40 18.71
N THR A 24 10.94 12.70 19.75
CA THR A 24 12.33 12.52 20.15
C THR A 24 12.67 11.03 20.23
N GLY A 25 13.97 10.70 20.19
CA GLY A 25 14.46 9.32 20.20
C GLY A 25 15.08 8.89 18.88
N SER A 26 15.35 7.60 18.74
CA SER A 26 15.98 7.01 17.56
C SER A 26 15.20 5.79 17.10
N ILE A 27 14.95 5.71 15.80
CA ILE A 27 14.32 4.57 15.15
C ILE A 27 15.42 3.81 14.40
N TYR A 28 15.43 2.49 14.49
CA TYR A 28 16.40 1.65 13.80
C TYR A 28 15.67 0.69 12.86
N VAL A 29 16.22 0.49 11.66
CA VAL A 29 15.72 -0.46 10.67
C VAL A 29 16.92 -1.34 10.28
N ASN A 30 16.82 -2.65 10.53
CA ASN A 30 17.92 -3.60 10.31
C ASN A 30 19.25 -3.17 10.97
N GLY A 31 19.19 -2.53 12.13
CA GLY A 31 20.37 -2.08 12.88
C GLY A 31 20.91 -0.71 12.46
N GLU A 32 20.42 -0.10 11.37
CA GLU A 32 20.82 1.24 10.95
C GLU A 32 19.83 2.31 11.43
N VAL A 33 20.33 3.51 11.72
CA VAL A 33 19.49 4.66 12.10
C VAL A 33 18.57 5.00 10.93
N HIS A 34 17.28 5.12 11.24
CA HIS A 34 16.22 5.43 10.31
C HIS A 34 16.48 6.76 9.61
N ASN A 35 16.79 6.68 8.31
CA ASN A 35 16.76 7.81 7.41
C ASN A 35 15.35 7.88 6.80
N SER A 36 14.53 8.82 7.26
CA SER A 36 13.12 8.94 6.86
C SER A 36 12.92 9.09 5.34
N VAL A 37 13.85 9.75 4.64
CA VAL A 37 13.78 9.91 3.18
C VAL A 37 14.04 8.58 2.48
N ARG A 38 15.08 7.86 2.89
CA ARG A 38 15.44 6.54 2.33
C ARG A 38 14.38 5.49 2.69
N PHE A 39 13.88 5.51 3.92
CA PHE A 39 12.88 4.54 4.38
C PHE A 39 11.55 4.71 3.66
N ARG A 40 11.10 5.94 3.41
CA ARG A 40 9.89 6.22 2.63
C ARG A 40 9.93 5.65 1.20
N SER A 41 11.13 5.46 0.64
CA SER A 41 11.29 4.82 -0.67
C SER A 41 11.16 3.29 -0.66
N VAL A 42 11.28 2.65 0.52
CA VAL A 42 11.22 1.19 0.69
C VAL A 42 10.05 0.72 1.56
N SER A 43 9.32 1.64 2.18
CA SER A 43 8.16 1.36 3.02
C SER A 43 6.86 1.91 2.42
N CYS A 44 5.76 1.20 2.61
CA CYS A 44 4.42 1.68 2.27
C CYS A 44 3.56 1.85 3.53
N TYR A 45 2.67 2.84 3.54
CA TYR A 45 1.68 3.05 4.59
C TYR A 45 0.27 3.11 4.00
N LEU A 46 -0.59 2.19 4.42
CA LEU A 46 -2.01 2.16 4.09
C LEU A 46 -2.81 2.74 5.25
N THR A 47 -3.40 3.92 5.01
CA THR A 47 -4.28 4.62 5.96
C THR A 47 -5.70 4.07 5.92
N GLN A 48 -6.47 4.31 6.98
CA GLN A 48 -7.86 3.86 7.12
C GLN A 48 -8.81 4.38 6.02
N ASP A 49 -8.57 5.58 5.49
CA ASP A 49 -9.42 6.20 4.45
C ASP A 49 -8.77 6.04 3.06
N GLU A 50 -9.23 5.03 2.32
CA GLU A 50 -8.64 4.61 1.04
C GLU A 50 -9.32 5.31 -0.14
N ARG A 51 -8.58 6.23 -0.79
CA ARG A 51 -9.04 6.92 -2.00
C ARG A 51 -8.72 6.12 -3.26
N LEU A 52 -9.56 5.15 -3.58
CA LEU A 52 -9.49 4.39 -4.84
C LEU A 52 -10.21 5.13 -5.98
N GLN A 53 -9.82 4.86 -7.22
CA GLN A 53 -10.52 5.40 -8.39
C GLN A 53 -11.80 4.61 -8.65
N GLU A 54 -12.92 5.14 -8.17
CA GLU A 54 -14.21 4.44 -8.12
C GLU A 54 -14.79 4.06 -9.49
N LEU A 55 -14.42 4.78 -10.54
CA LEU A 55 -14.94 4.59 -11.91
C LEU A 55 -14.08 3.65 -12.76
N LEU A 56 -12.94 3.19 -12.25
CA LEU A 56 -12.03 2.30 -12.95
C LEU A 56 -12.20 0.86 -12.45
N THR A 57 -11.94 -0.09 -13.34
CA THR A 57 -11.83 -1.51 -12.98
C THR A 57 -10.59 -1.79 -12.13
N VAL A 58 -10.56 -2.95 -11.48
CA VAL A 58 -9.36 -3.44 -10.76
C VAL A 58 -8.14 -3.44 -11.70
N GLU A 59 -8.31 -3.97 -12.92
CA GLU A 59 -7.23 -4.03 -13.91
C GLU A 59 -6.71 -2.65 -14.32
N GLU A 60 -7.61 -1.71 -14.60
CA GLU A 60 -7.23 -0.36 -15.01
C GLU A 60 -6.50 0.38 -13.89
N ASN A 61 -6.98 0.26 -12.64
CA ASN A 61 -6.29 0.80 -11.47
C ASN A 61 -4.86 0.24 -11.38
N MET A 62 -4.72 -1.08 -11.44
CA MET A 62 -3.43 -1.75 -11.33
C MET A 62 -2.48 -1.37 -12.48
N SER A 63 -2.99 -1.27 -13.71
CA SER A 63 -2.19 -0.87 -14.88
C SER A 63 -1.68 0.57 -14.75
N ILE A 64 -2.54 1.52 -14.39
CA ILE A 64 -2.15 2.93 -14.23
C ILE A 64 -1.11 3.07 -13.12
N VAL A 65 -1.33 2.42 -11.98
CA VAL A 65 -0.39 2.48 -10.86
C VAL A 65 0.93 1.81 -11.23
N SER A 66 0.91 0.68 -11.95
CA SER A 66 2.10 0.01 -12.45
C SER A 66 2.93 0.89 -13.36
N ASP A 67 2.29 1.60 -14.30
CA ASP A 67 2.97 2.52 -15.21
C ASP A 67 3.61 3.70 -14.46
N LEU A 68 2.93 4.26 -13.46
CA LEU A 68 3.43 5.37 -12.65
C LEU A 68 4.57 4.96 -11.72
N LYS A 69 4.43 3.81 -11.04
CA LYS A 69 5.38 3.35 -10.00
C LYS A 69 6.63 2.71 -10.59
N LEU A 70 6.48 1.86 -11.61
CA LEU A 70 7.61 1.13 -12.21
C LEU A 70 8.31 1.93 -13.32
N GLY A 71 7.60 2.87 -13.96
CA GLY A 71 8.11 3.65 -15.08
C GLY A 71 8.71 2.75 -16.16
N LYS A 72 9.65 3.25 -16.98
CA LYS A 72 10.25 2.49 -18.09
C LYS A 72 11.20 1.35 -17.68
N LYS A 73 11.33 1.04 -16.38
CA LYS A 73 12.27 0.01 -15.88
C LYS A 73 11.84 -1.42 -16.22
N LYS A 74 10.54 -1.63 -16.43
CA LYS A 74 9.93 -2.93 -16.71
C LYS A 74 9.22 -2.91 -18.06
N SER A 75 9.33 -4.01 -18.80
CA SER A 75 8.56 -4.22 -20.03
C SER A 75 7.08 -4.40 -19.71
N ARG A 76 6.23 -4.24 -20.73
CA ARG A 76 4.78 -4.43 -20.57
C ARG A 76 4.42 -5.84 -20.08
N ASN A 77 5.12 -6.86 -20.59
CA ASN A 77 4.88 -8.25 -20.18
C ASN A 77 5.23 -8.46 -18.71
N GLU A 78 6.41 -7.99 -18.26
CA GLU A 78 6.79 -8.08 -16.84
C GLU A 78 5.79 -7.35 -15.92
N ARG A 79 5.26 -6.19 -16.34
CA ARG A 79 4.23 -5.49 -15.57
C ARG A 79 2.94 -6.29 -15.45
N ASN A 80 2.51 -6.91 -16.56
CA ASN A 80 1.32 -7.74 -16.56
C ASN A 80 1.50 -8.97 -15.66
N ASP A 81 2.68 -9.60 -15.67
CA ASP A 81 2.99 -10.74 -14.80
C ASP A 81 2.90 -10.35 -13.32
N ILE A 82 3.51 -9.22 -12.94
CA ILE A 82 3.40 -8.66 -11.58
C ILE A 82 1.94 -8.41 -11.19
N ILE A 83 1.16 -7.78 -12.06
CA ILE A 83 -0.27 -7.50 -11.81
C ILE A 83 -1.04 -8.81 -11.61
N ASN A 84 -0.83 -9.79 -12.49
CA ASN A 84 -1.47 -11.10 -12.41
C ASN A 84 -1.17 -11.79 -11.08
N ASP A 85 0.10 -11.82 -10.67
CA ASP A 85 0.54 -12.46 -9.42
C ASP A 85 -0.11 -11.81 -8.20
N ILE A 86 -0.15 -10.47 -8.15
CA ILE A 86 -0.75 -9.73 -7.04
C ILE A 86 -2.27 -9.95 -6.99
N VAL A 87 -2.95 -9.81 -8.14
CA VAL A 87 -4.41 -9.99 -8.24
C VAL A 87 -4.81 -11.40 -7.81
N ASN A 88 -4.06 -12.42 -8.23
CA ASN A 88 -4.28 -13.80 -7.83
C ASN A 88 -4.02 -14.01 -6.33
N SER A 89 -2.90 -13.51 -5.81
CA SER A 89 -2.52 -13.66 -4.39
C SER A 89 -3.52 -13.02 -3.43
N LEU A 90 -4.20 -11.96 -3.86
CA LEU A 90 -5.20 -11.26 -3.07
C LEU A 90 -6.65 -11.70 -3.37
N GLY A 91 -6.83 -12.76 -4.18
CA GLY A 91 -8.16 -13.29 -4.51
C GLY A 91 -9.07 -12.28 -5.20
N LEU A 92 -8.50 -11.45 -6.08
CA LEU A 92 -9.23 -10.43 -6.87
C LEU A 92 -9.45 -10.86 -8.33
N THR A 93 -9.00 -12.05 -8.72
CA THR A 93 -9.07 -12.55 -10.11
C THR A 93 -10.47 -12.48 -10.71
N GLU A 94 -11.49 -12.97 -9.99
CA GLU A 94 -12.90 -12.92 -10.42
C GLU A 94 -13.47 -11.49 -10.50
N LYS A 95 -12.79 -10.51 -9.89
CA LYS A 95 -13.18 -9.10 -9.85
C LYS A 95 -12.29 -8.22 -10.71
N ARG A 96 -11.40 -8.79 -11.51
CA ARG A 96 -10.44 -8.08 -12.36
C ARG A 96 -11.08 -7.01 -13.25
N HIS A 97 -12.24 -7.31 -13.82
CA HIS A 97 -12.98 -6.41 -14.70
C HIS A 97 -14.18 -5.72 -14.01
N THR A 98 -14.30 -5.85 -12.69
CA THR A 98 -15.35 -5.16 -11.91
C THR A 98 -14.91 -3.73 -11.62
N ILE A 99 -15.83 -2.78 -11.78
CA ILE A 99 -15.62 -1.37 -11.44
C ILE A 99 -15.45 -1.24 -9.92
N THR A 100 -14.50 -0.41 -9.47
CA THR A 100 -14.12 -0.29 -8.07
C THR A 100 -15.30 0.09 -7.15
N SER A 101 -16.23 0.93 -7.61
CA SER A 101 -17.46 1.28 -6.86
C SER A 101 -18.40 0.09 -6.59
N GLN A 102 -18.25 -1.02 -7.33
CA GLN A 102 -19.05 -2.23 -7.17
C GLN A 102 -18.36 -3.30 -6.31
N LEU A 103 -17.16 -3.02 -5.81
CA LEU A 103 -16.45 -3.92 -4.90
C LEU A 103 -17.00 -3.80 -3.48
N SER A 104 -17.04 -4.92 -2.76
CA SER A 104 -17.31 -4.90 -1.32
C SER A 104 -16.20 -4.15 -0.56
N GLY A 105 -16.48 -3.69 0.66
CA GLY A 105 -15.47 -3.00 1.48
C GLY A 105 -14.17 -3.81 1.63
N GLY A 106 -14.28 -5.11 1.89
CA GLY A 106 -13.11 -6.00 1.95
C GLY A 106 -12.39 -6.19 0.62
N GLN A 107 -13.10 -6.15 -0.51
CA GLN A 107 -12.48 -6.20 -1.84
C GLN A 107 -11.76 -4.89 -2.18
N ARG A 108 -12.34 -3.73 -1.84
CA ARG A 108 -11.69 -2.42 -1.95
C ARG A 108 -10.40 -2.38 -1.14
N LYS A 109 -10.44 -2.90 0.08
CA LYS A 109 -9.26 -3.01 0.95
C LYS A 109 -8.17 -3.92 0.40
N ARG A 110 -8.55 -5.03 -0.25
CA ARG A 110 -7.57 -5.86 -0.96
C ARG A 110 -7.01 -5.14 -2.20
N LEU A 111 -7.82 -4.34 -2.90
CA LEU A 111 -7.33 -3.53 -4.02
C LEU A 111 -6.35 -2.46 -3.56
N SER A 112 -6.59 -1.77 -2.43
CA SER A 112 -5.65 -0.78 -1.90
C SER A 112 -4.29 -1.40 -1.58
N ILE A 113 -4.29 -2.59 -0.97
CA ILE A 113 -3.08 -3.39 -0.73
C ILE A 113 -2.41 -3.78 -2.06
N ALA A 114 -3.20 -4.23 -3.05
CA ALA A 114 -2.69 -4.63 -4.36
C ALA A 114 -1.90 -3.50 -5.04
N LEU A 115 -2.45 -2.28 -5.03
CA LEU A 115 -1.82 -1.10 -5.64
C LEU A 115 -0.48 -0.75 -4.98
N GLU A 116 -0.33 -1.05 -3.70
CA GLU A 116 0.90 -0.80 -2.96
C GLU A 116 1.97 -1.88 -3.15
N LEU A 117 1.55 -3.13 -3.33
CA LEU A 117 2.45 -4.25 -3.60
C LEU A 117 3.15 -4.16 -4.97
N ILE A 118 2.65 -3.36 -5.91
CA ILE A 118 3.29 -3.13 -7.22
C ILE A 118 4.76 -2.70 -7.08
N ASN A 119 5.09 -1.90 -6.06
CA ASN A 119 6.46 -1.45 -5.83
C ASN A 119 7.34 -2.45 -5.06
N ASN A 120 6.78 -3.60 -4.68
CA ASN A 120 7.40 -4.61 -3.84
C ASN A 120 8.09 -3.99 -2.60
N PRO A 121 7.35 -3.27 -1.73
CA PRO A 121 7.93 -2.61 -0.57
C PRO A 121 8.53 -3.63 0.40
N THR A 122 9.65 -3.29 1.03
CA THR A 122 10.30 -4.15 2.03
C THR A 122 9.52 -4.19 3.35
N VAL A 123 8.84 -3.09 3.68
CA VAL A 123 8.02 -2.97 4.90
C VAL A 123 6.68 -2.36 4.54
N MET A 124 5.58 -2.94 5.03
CA MET A 124 4.23 -2.40 4.84
C MET A 124 3.58 -2.14 6.20
N PHE A 125 3.13 -0.91 6.40
CA PHE A 125 2.36 -0.48 7.57
C PHE A 125 0.88 -0.51 7.20
N LEU A 126 0.09 -1.24 7.99
CA LEU A 126 -1.35 -1.41 7.82
C LEU A 126 -2.05 -0.87 9.06
N ASP A 127 -2.73 0.27 8.97
CA ASP A 127 -3.58 0.72 10.08
C ASP A 127 -4.95 0.04 9.98
N GLU A 128 -5.28 -0.75 11.00
CA GLU A 128 -6.50 -1.58 11.11
C GLU A 128 -6.86 -2.41 9.86
N PRO A 129 -6.03 -3.37 9.41
CA PRO A 129 -6.27 -4.12 8.15
C PRO A 129 -7.53 -4.99 8.17
N THR A 130 -8.01 -5.40 9.34
CA THR A 130 -9.18 -6.26 9.53
C THR A 130 -10.26 -5.52 10.29
N THR A 131 -11.33 -5.15 9.59
CA THR A 131 -12.64 -4.84 10.19
C THR A 131 -13.67 -5.73 9.52
#